data_AF-A0A7W4Z358-F1
#
_entry.id   AF-A0A7W4Z358-F1
#
_cell.length_a   1.000
_cell.length_b   1.000
_cell.length_c   1.000
_cell.angle_alpha   90.00
_cell.angle_beta   90.00
_cell.angle_gamma   90.00
#
_symmetry.space_group_name_H-M   'P 1'
#
loop_
_entity.id
_entity.type
_entity.pdbx_description
1 polymer ?
#
loop_
_entity_poly.entity_id
_entity_poly.type
_entity_poly.pdbx_seq_one_letter_code
_entity_poly.pdbx_strand_id
1 'polypeptide(L)'
;MNPYGTRMREHYAKHRATELAAIADPEDFFEQLGLQISEEVRRLADQIAGPSSPSEGYVERLGRLTEAKATAESEVLREYMKPGLSQG
;
A
#
# COMPACT_ATOMS: atom_id res chain seq x y z
N MET A 1 13.56 4.87 -2.46
CA MET A 1 12.23 4.26 -2.72
C MET A 1 11.97 2.98 -1.90
N ASN A 2 10.77 2.84 -1.33
CA ASN A 2 10.35 1.69 -0.53
C ASN A 2 9.72 0.56 -1.40
N PRO A 3 9.40 -0.64 -0.84
CA PRO A 3 8.86 -1.75 -1.63
C PRO A 3 7.55 -1.45 -2.37
N TYR A 4 6.66 -0.61 -1.82
CA TYR A 4 5.41 -0.24 -2.48
C TYR A 4 5.66 0.64 -3.70
N GLY A 5 6.58 1.61 -3.59
CA GLY A 5 7.00 2.46 -4.71
C GLY A 5 7.61 1.64 -5.84
N THR A 6 8.50 0.69 -5.52
CA THR A 6 9.07 -0.25 -6.51
C THR A 6 7.98 -1.03 -7.22
N ARG A 7 7.03 -1.58 -6.45
CA ARG A 7 5.91 -2.37 -7.00
C ARG A 7 4.99 -1.54 -7.90
N MET A 8 4.73 -0.28 -7.55
CA MET A 8 3.96 0.65 -8.39
C MET A 8 4.70 0.97 -9.69
N ARG A 9 6.00 1.25 -9.61
CA ARG A 9 6.83 1.52 -10.79
C ARG A 9 6.82 0.34 -11.76
N GLU A 10 6.97 -0.88 -11.25
CA GLU A 10 6.90 -2.11 -12.05
C GLU A 10 5.51 -2.29 -12.70
N HIS A 11 4.44 -2.04 -11.95
CA HIS A 11 3.08 -2.08 -12.47
C HIS A 11 2.88 -1.07 -13.61
N TYR A 12 3.35 0.17 -13.43
CA TYR A 12 3.28 1.21 -14.45
C TYR A 12 4.11 0.85 -15.69
N ALA A 13 5.33 0.34 -15.51
CA ALA A 13 6.16 -0.10 -16.63
C ALA A 13 5.49 -1.22 -17.46
N LYS A 14 4.75 -2.12 -16.79
CA LYS A 14 4.09 -3.26 -17.45
C LYS A 14 2.74 -2.91 -18.08
N HIS A 15 1.97 -2.02 -17.47
CA HIS A 15 0.56 -1.80 -17.82
C HIS A 15 0.25 -0.38 -18.28
N ARG A 16 1.13 0.60 -17.98
CA ARG A 16 0.90 2.04 -18.16
C ARG A 16 2.16 2.77 -18.65
N ALA A 17 2.85 2.19 -19.62
CA ALA A 17 4.14 2.71 -20.11
C ALA A 17 4.04 4.17 -20.60
N THR A 18 2.91 4.56 -21.20
CA THR A 18 2.67 5.95 -21.63
C THR A 18 2.54 6.91 -20.45
N GLU A 19 1.81 6.53 -19.38
CA GLU A 19 1.71 7.34 -18.16
C GLU A 19 3.08 7.46 -17.49
N LEU A 20 3.84 6.35 -17.40
CA LEU A 20 5.19 6.35 -16.86
C LEU A 20 6.12 7.30 -17.61
N ALA A 21 6.07 7.31 -18.94
CA ALA A 21 6.90 8.18 -19.76
C ALA A 21 6.53 9.68 -19.66
N ALA A 22 5.33 9.99 -19.20
CA ALA A 22 4.87 11.38 -19.00
C ALA A 22 5.27 11.95 -17.62
N ILE A 23 5.72 11.12 -16.69
CA ILE A 23 6.18 11.56 -15.37
C ILE A 23 7.56 12.21 -15.51
N ALA A 24 7.69 13.47 -15.08
CA ALA A 24 8.93 14.25 -15.23
C ALA A 24 10.09 13.72 -14.38
N ASP A 25 9.80 13.33 -13.13
CA ASP A 25 10.76 12.66 -12.23
C ASP A 25 10.13 11.37 -11.68
N PRO A 26 10.30 10.24 -12.40
CA PRO A 26 9.74 8.97 -11.97
C PRO A 26 10.28 8.50 -10.61
N GLU A 27 11.53 8.81 -10.28
CA GLU A 27 12.13 8.33 -9.04
C GLU A 27 11.51 9.00 -7.82
N ASP A 28 11.42 10.33 -7.83
CA ASP A 28 10.76 11.07 -6.76
C ASP A 28 9.26 10.74 -6.67
N PHE A 29 8.58 10.64 -7.82
CA PHE A 29 7.16 10.28 -7.86
C PHE A 29 6.87 8.94 -7.18
N PHE A 30 7.60 7.87 -7.54
CA PHE A 30 7.35 6.55 -6.93
C PHE A 30 7.89 6.43 -5.51
N GLU A 31 8.89 7.24 -5.13
CA GLU A 31 9.30 7.36 -3.73
C GLU A 31 8.18 7.93 -2.86
N GLN A 32 7.60 9.06 -3.26
CA GLN A 32 6.48 9.68 -2.54
C GLN A 32 5.23 8.80 -2.56
N LEU A 33 4.88 8.22 -3.71
CA LEU A 33 3.74 7.30 -3.84
C LEU A 33 3.91 6.07 -2.92
N GLY A 34 5.12 5.52 -2.86
CA GLY A 34 5.42 4.42 -1.97
C GLY A 34 5.21 4.78 -0.50
N LEU A 35 5.63 5.97 -0.07
CA LEU A 35 5.42 6.46 1.30
C LEU A 35 3.92 6.65 1.60
N GLN A 36 3.17 7.22 0.67
CA GLN A 36 1.72 7.38 0.79
C GLN A 36 1.01 6.03 0.97
N ILE A 37 1.31 5.04 0.12
CA ILE A 37 0.77 3.69 0.23
C ILE A 37 1.13 3.06 1.58
N SER A 38 2.38 3.21 2.03
CA SER A 38 2.82 2.68 3.33
C SER A 38 2.02 3.26 4.50
N GLU A 39 1.74 4.55 4.46
CA GLU A 39 0.95 5.24 5.49
C GLU A 39 -0.52 4.82 5.46
N GLU A 40 -1.11 4.66 4.28
CA GLU A 40 -2.49 4.17 4.12
C GLU A 40 -2.64 2.71 4.58
N VAL A 41 -1.69 1.84 4.22
CA VAL A 41 -1.64 0.47 4.72
C VAL A 41 -1.60 0.45 6.24
N ARG A 42 -0.74 1.27 6.87
CA ARG A 42 -0.66 1.33 8.34
C ARG A 42 -2.00 1.76 8.94
N ARG A 43 -2.60 2.85 8.43
CA ARG A 43 -3.87 3.37 8.94
C ARG A 43 -5.00 2.36 8.79
N LEU A 44 -5.07 1.66 7.65
CA LEU A 44 -6.11 0.64 7.42
C LEU A 44 -5.86 -0.61 8.27
N ALA A 45 -4.60 -1.04 8.42
CA ALA A 45 -4.25 -2.16 9.29
C ALA A 45 -4.64 -1.88 10.74
N ASP A 46 -4.40 -0.67 11.26
CA ASP A 46 -4.81 -0.27 12.60
C ASP A 46 -6.35 -0.31 12.76
N GLN A 47 -7.09 0.10 11.73
CA GLN A 47 -8.55 0.04 11.70
C GLN A 47 -9.07 -1.41 11.68
N ILE A 48 -8.50 -2.26 10.83
CA ILE A 48 -8.87 -3.69 10.71
C ILE A 48 -8.54 -4.45 11.98
N ALA A 49 -7.35 -4.22 12.54
CA ALA A 49 -6.90 -4.87 13.76
C ALA A 49 -7.80 -4.50 14.93
N GLY A 50 -8.26 -3.25 14.99
CA GLY A 50 -9.08 -2.76 16.08
C GLY A 50 -8.34 -2.70 17.42
N PRO A 51 -9.05 -2.31 18.49
CA PRO A 51 -8.45 -2.21 19.82
C PRO A 51 -7.97 -3.57 20.31
N SER A 52 -6.93 -3.57 21.13
CA SER A 52 -6.43 -4.81 21.70
C SER A 52 -7.27 -5.24 22.89
N SER A 53 -7.43 -6.55 23.11
CA SER A 53 -8.10 -7.06 24.31
C SER A 53 -7.12 -7.19 25.48
N PRO A 54 -7.51 -6.83 26.72
CA PRO A 54 -6.69 -7.07 27.92
C PRO A 54 -6.39 -8.56 28.17
N SER A 55 -7.22 -9.45 27.65
CA SER A 55 -7.04 -10.91 27.76
C SER A 55 -6.27 -11.52 26.59
N GLU A 56 -5.85 -10.72 25.60
CA GLU A 56 -5.15 -11.19 24.40
C GLU A 56 -3.70 -11.58 24.72
N GLY A 57 -3.34 -12.84 24.45
CA GLY A 57 -1.96 -13.30 24.55
C GLY A 57 -1.07 -12.72 23.45
N TYR A 58 0.25 -12.78 23.64
CA TYR A 58 1.22 -12.23 22.67
C TYR A 58 1.07 -12.83 21.26
N VAL A 59 0.89 -14.14 21.14
CA VAL A 59 0.76 -14.83 19.85
C VAL A 59 -0.54 -14.46 19.15
N GLU A 60 -1.64 -14.37 19.90
CA GLU A 60 -2.95 -13.96 19.37
C GLU A 60 -2.90 -12.52 18.83
N ARG A 61 -2.28 -11.61 19.61
CA ARG A 61 -2.01 -10.24 19.16
C ARG A 61 -1.19 -10.19 17.88
N LEU A 62 -0.10 -10.95 17.82
CA LEU A 62 0.78 -10.95 16.66
C LEU A 62 0.05 -11.49 15.42
N GLY A 63 -0.75 -12.55 15.59
CA GLY A 63 -1.61 -13.10 14.55
C GLY A 63 -2.57 -12.05 14.00
N ARG A 64 -3.35 -11.42 14.88
CA ARG A 64 -4.31 -10.36 14.51
C ARG A 64 -3.64 -9.19 13.78
N LEU A 65 -2.51 -8.68 14.28
CA LEU A 65 -1.80 -7.56 13.65
C LEU A 65 -1.23 -7.95 12.28
N THR A 66 -0.72 -9.18 12.15
CA THR A 66 -0.17 -9.69 10.88
C THR A 66 -1.27 -9.86 9.83
N GLU A 67 -2.40 -10.45 10.21
CA GLU A 67 -3.57 -10.59 9.34
C GLU A 67 -4.13 -9.24 8.92
N ALA A 68 -4.28 -8.31 9.87
CA ALA A 68 -4.75 -6.96 9.58
C ALA A 68 -3.84 -6.23 8.59
N LYS A 69 -2.52 -6.34 8.76
CA LYS A 69 -1.55 -5.78 7.82
C LYS A 69 -1.67 -6.41 6.43
N ALA A 70 -1.74 -7.73 6.33
CA ALA A 70 -1.84 -8.43 5.05
C ALA A 70 -3.12 -8.06 4.29
N THR A 71 -4.25 -7.95 5.00
CA THR A 71 -5.52 -7.50 4.43
C THR A 71 -5.42 -6.06 3.96
N ALA A 72 -4.89 -5.15 4.79
CA ALA A 72 -4.71 -3.75 4.43
C ALA A 72 -3.81 -3.57 3.19
N GLU A 73 -2.68 -4.29 3.13
CA GLU A 73 -1.78 -4.27 1.96
C GLU A 73 -2.51 -4.70 0.68
N SER A 74 -3.29 -5.77 0.74
CA SER A 74 -4.06 -6.28 -0.39
C SER A 74 -5.09 -5.26 -0.88
N GLU A 75 -5.84 -4.64 0.03
CA GLU A 75 -6.89 -3.67 -0.31
C GLU A 75 -6.31 -2.39 -0.89
N VAL A 76 -5.33 -1.78 -0.21
CA VAL A 76 -4.70 -0.55 -0.67
C VAL A 76 -4.04 -0.77 -2.03
N LEU A 77 -3.19 -1.80 -2.17
CA LEU A 77 -2.52 -2.04 -3.45
C LEU A 77 -3.51 -2.32 -4.59
N ARG A 78 -4.62 -3.02 -4.30
CA ARG A 78 -5.68 -3.22 -5.28
C ARG A 78 -6.26 -1.89 -5.75
N GLU A 79 -6.49 -0.94 -4.85
CA GLU A 79 -7.01 0.39 -5.21
C GLU A 79 -6.07 1.14 -6.15
N TYR A 80 -4.78 1.22 -5.81
CA TYR A 80 -3.78 1.92 -6.64
C TYR A 80 -3.53 1.24 -7.99
N MET A 81 -3.72 -0.08 -8.08
CA MET A 81 -3.51 -0.84 -9.32
C MET A 81 -4.76 -0.89 -10.22
N LYS A 82 -5.94 -0.43 -9.76
CA LYS A 82 -7.14 -0.41 -10.59
C LYS A 82 -6.92 0.47 -11.82
N PRO A 83 -7.13 -0.03 -13.05
CA PRO A 83 -7.09 0.80 -14.26
C PRO A 83 -8.21 1.84 -14.19
N GLY A 84 -7.87 3.12 -14.38
CA GLY A 84 -8.87 4.19 -14.55
C GLY A 84 -9.13 5.11 -13.35
N LEU A 85 -8.35 5.06 -12.27
CA LEU A 85 -8.24 6.24 -11.39
C LEU A 85 -7.36 7.28 -12.09
N SER A 86 -7.91 7.89 -13.14
CA SER A 86 -7.64 9.31 -13.36
C SER A 86 -8.04 9.98 -12.06
N GLN A 87 -7.05 10.49 -11.32
CA GLN A 87 -7.30 11.41 -10.23
C GLN A 87 -8.18 12.52 -10.80
N GLY A 88 -9.45 12.52 -10.40
CA GLY A 88 -10.41 13.57 -10.73
C GLY A 88 -10.14 14.83 -9.93
#